data_AF-A0AAN4ZBP7-F1
#
_entry.id   AF-A0AAN4ZBP7-F1
#
_cell.length_a   1.000
_cell.length_b   1.000
_cell.length_c   1.000
_cell.angle_alpha   90.00
_cell.angle_beta   90.00
_cell.angle_gamma   90.00
#
_symmetry.space_group_name_H-M   'P 1'
#
loop_
_entity.id
_entity.type
_entity.pdbx_description
1 polymer ?
#
loop_
_entity_poly.entity_id
_entity_poly.type
_entity_poly.pdbx_seq_one_letter_code
_entity_poly.pdbx_strand_id
1 'polypeptide(L)'
;MDRAMDLLNLAFPVIHATIFAIGFSSNIGLLLAAFFRSPRTLNTYSIMIKFGTFNDLIAVCCDFFTMQRLIPVPGNVLYLSLGPCTQISARFCYLIYCLQLGTQIYSLFVMLSSFVYRLWILHRPSPSNRKVLIGMILTSLPAVLVAALSTKNVCNRLFQGLYTLAQADDAIVRDFLQRTAPAYLSEKGALAG
;
A
#
# COMPACT_ATOMS: atom_id res chain seq x y z
N MET A 1 24.60 -12.05 -14.79
CA MET A 1 23.39 -11.87 -13.96
C MET A 1 23.55 -10.64 -13.09
N ASP A 2 24.76 -10.41 -12.53
CA ASP A 2 25.21 -9.17 -11.86
C ASP A 2 24.75 -7.86 -12.54
N ARG A 3 25.03 -7.70 -13.85
CA ARG A 3 24.62 -6.49 -14.60
C ARG A 3 23.11 -6.26 -14.62
N ALA A 4 22.30 -7.32 -14.57
CA ALA A 4 20.84 -7.20 -14.53
C ALA A 4 20.34 -6.78 -13.15
N MET A 5 20.97 -7.27 -12.08
CA MET A 5 20.64 -6.83 -10.71
C MET A 5 21.10 -5.41 -10.44
N ASP A 6 22.26 -4.99 -10.96
CA ASP A 6 22.71 -3.60 -10.87
C ASP A 6 21.76 -2.65 -11.60
N LEU A 7 21.31 -3.03 -12.80
CA LEU A 7 20.27 -2.29 -13.54
C LEU A 7 18.95 -2.23 -12.77
N LEU A 8 18.53 -3.34 -12.14
CA LEU A 8 17.31 -3.38 -11.34
C LEU A 8 17.41 -2.45 -10.12
N ASN A 9 18.53 -2.48 -9.41
CA ASN A 9 18.78 -1.63 -8.24
C ASN A 9 18.78 -0.14 -8.60
N LEU A 10 19.32 0.23 -9.77
CA LEU A 10 19.27 1.60 -10.29
C LEU A 10 17.85 2.01 -10.74
N ALA A 11 17.11 1.09 -11.35
CA ALA A 11 15.77 1.36 -11.88
C ALA A 11 14.72 1.47 -10.77
N PHE A 12 14.86 0.72 -9.69
CA PHE A 12 13.87 0.63 -8.62
C PHE A 12 13.46 1.98 -7.99
N PRO A 13 14.38 2.84 -7.50
CA PRO A 13 14.00 4.14 -6.95
C PRO A 13 13.41 5.08 -8.01
N VAL A 14 13.85 4.96 -9.28
CA VAL A 14 13.32 5.76 -10.39
C VAL A 14 11.87 5.35 -10.68
N ILE A 15 11.56 4.05 -10.65
CA ILE A 15 10.20 3.54 -10.83
C ILE A 15 9.29 4.05 -9.70
N HIS A 16 9.70 3.91 -8.44
CA HIS A 16 8.90 4.42 -7.31
C HIS A 16 8.70 5.95 -7.38
N ALA A 17 9.73 6.71 -7.73
CA ALA A 17 9.63 8.17 -7.86
C ALA A 17 8.71 8.60 -9.01
N THR A 18 8.75 7.89 -10.14
CA THR A 18 7.86 8.18 -11.29
C THR A 18 6.41 7.82 -11.00
N ILE A 19 6.16 6.65 -10.40
CA ILE A 19 4.82 6.25 -9.93
C ILE A 19 4.28 7.26 -8.92
N PHE A 20 5.12 7.69 -7.97
CA PHE A 20 4.75 8.73 -7.01
C PHE A 20 4.37 10.03 -7.71
N ALA A 21 5.21 10.55 -8.61
CA ALA A 21 4.95 11.82 -9.30
C ALA A 21 3.64 11.77 -10.11
N ILE A 22 3.40 10.70 -10.87
CA ILE A 22 2.18 10.51 -11.66
C ILE A 22 0.97 10.35 -10.74
N GLY A 23 1.07 9.46 -9.76
CA GLY A 23 -0.03 9.15 -8.85
C GLY A 23 -0.41 10.34 -7.96
N PHE A 24 0.56 11.06 -7.45
CA PHE A 24 0.34 12.24 -6.62
C PHE A 24 -0.30 13.38 -7.41
N SER A 25 0.26 13.71 -8.58
CA SER A 25 -0.26 14.80 -9.42
C SER A 25 -1.68 14.50 -9.95
N SER A 26 -1.91 13.28 -10.44
CA SER A 26 -3.21 12.88 -10.97
C SER A 26 -4.30 12.82 -9.88
N ASN A 27 -4.00 12.25 -8.71
CA ASN A 27 -4.97 12.18 -7.61
C ASN A 27 -5.26 13.55 -6.98
N ILE A 28 -4.26 14.45 -6.87
CA ILE A 28 -4.53 15.84 -6.47
C ILE A 28 -5.42 16.52 -7.50
N GLY A 29 -5.11 16.42 -8.79
CA GLY A 29 -5.90 17.01 -9.86
C GLY A 29 -7.36 16.54 -9.81
N LEU A 30 -7.57 15.23 -9.63
CA LEU A 30 -8.90 14.64 -9.54
C LEU A 30 -9.63 15.04 -8.25
N LEU A 31 -8.93 15.13 -7.13
CA LEU A 31 -9.49 15.60 -5.85
C LEU A 31 -9.95 17.07 -5.97
N LEU A 32 -9.12 17.94 -6.54
CA LEU A 32 -9.46 19.35 -6.81
C LEU A 32 -10.67 19.44 -7.75
N ALA A 33 -10.70 18.67 -8.84
CA ALA A 33 -11.84 18.62 -9.74
C ALA A 33 -13.11 18.15 -9.03
N ALA A 34 -13.02 17.15 -8.16
CA ALA A 34 -14.16 16.66 -7.38
C ALA A 34 -14.69 17.67 -6.36
N PHE A 35 -13.86 18.58 -5.84
CA PHE A 35 -14.31 19.66 -4.97
C PHE A 35 -14.88 20.85 -5.74
N PHE A 36 -14.20 21.32 -6.80
CA PHE A 36 -14.52 22.59 -7.45
C PHE A 36 -15.46 22.48 -8.66
N ARG A 37 -15.49 21.33 -9.35
CA ARG A 37 -16.18 21.17 -10.64
C ARG A 37 -17.34 20.17 -10.60
N SER A 38 -17.67 19.60 -9.44
CA SER A 38 -18.67 18.53 -9.33
C SER A 38 -20.11 19.06 -9.44
N PRO A 39 -20.87 18.71 -10.51
CA PRO A 39 -22.26 19.14 -10.66
C PRO A 39 -23.17 18.42 -9.66
N ARG A 40 -24.28 19.06 -9.24
CA ARG A 40 -25.20 18.54 -8.22
C ARG A 40 -25.77 17.15 -8.55
N THR A 41 -25.89 16.80 -9.83
CA THR A 41 -26.36 15.50 -10.32
C THR A 41 -25.36 14.35 -10.10
N LEU A 42 -24.07 14.64 -9.96
CA LEU A 42 -23.00 13.66 -9.71
C LEU A 42 -22.49 13.69 -8.27
N ASN A 43 -23.17 14.42 -7.37
CA ASN A 43 -22.67 14.67 -6.01
C ASN A 43 -22.48 13.35 -5.23
N THR A 44 -23.39 12.39 -5.40
CA THR A 44 -23.28 11.07 -4.77
C THR A 44 -22.03 10.32 -5.23
N TYR A 45 -21.76 10.30 -6.54
CA TYR A 45 -20.58 9.65 -7.11
C TYR A 45 -19.28 10.38 -6.77
N SER A 46 -19.35 11.71 -6.68
CA SER A 46 -18.24 12.58 -6.28
C SER A 46 -17.74 12.28 -4.87
N ILE A 47 -18.62 11.86 -3.94
CA ILE A 47 -18.20 11.39 -2.62
C ILE A 47 -17.27 10.18 -2.76
N MET A 48 -17.62 9.20 -3.58
CA MET A 48 -16.80 8.00 -3.79
C MET A 48 -15.43 8.35 -4.39
N ILE A 49 -15.41 9.25 -5.39
CA ILE A 49 -14.17 9.75 -5.99
C ILE A 49 -13.29 10.44 -4.95
N LYS A 50 -13.85 11.28 -4.07
CA LYS A 50 -13.08 11.98 -3.03
C LYS A 50 -12.42 11.02 -2.06
N PHE A 51 -13.15 10.02 -1.57
CA PHE A 51 -12.60 8.99 -0.68
C PHE A 51 -11.53 8.13 -1.38
N GLY A 52 -11.79 7.73 -2.63
CA GLY A 52 -10.82 6.96 -3.42
C GLY A 52 -9.53 7.74 -3.67
N THR A 53 -9.63 8.95 -4.22
CA THR A 53 -8.46 9.79 -4.51
C THR A 53 -7.67 10.19 -3.27
N PHE A 54 -8.37 10.46 -2.15
CA PHE A 54 -7.70 10.74 -0.88
C PHE A 54 -6.91 9.52 -0.38
N ASN A 55 -7.50 8.32 -0.45
CA ASN A 55 -6.79 7.10 -0.11
C ASN A 55 -5.62 6.82 -1.05
N ASP A 56 -5.80 7.01 -2.36
CA ASP A 56 -4.75 6.78 -3.34
C ASP A 56 -3.58 7.77 -3.14
N LEU A 57 -3.83 9.00 -2.68
CA LEU A 57 -2.77 9.93 -2.25
C LEU A 57 -1.97 9.39 -1.07
N ILE A 58 -2.65 8.83 -0.07
CA ILE A 58 -1.96 8.21 1.08
C ILE A 58 -1.14 7.01 0.59
N ALA A 59 -1.71 6.18 -0.29
CA ALA A 59 -1.06 4.99 -0.81
C ALA A 59 0.24 5.32 -1.54
N VAL A 60 0.23 6.29 -2.47
CA VAL A 60 1.43 6.68 -3.22
C VAL A 60 2.48 7.37 -2.35
N CYS A 61 2.05 8.15 -1.34
CA CYS A 61 2.98 8.70 -0.36
C CYS A 61 3.66 7.57 0.42
N CYS A 62 2.89 6.60 0.92
CA CYS A 62 3.43 5.48 1.68
C CYS A 62 4.41 4.65 0.82
N ASP A 63 4.07 4.40 -0.44
CA ASP A 63 4.94 3.70 -1.38
C ASP A 63 6.27 4.42 -1.61
N PHE A 64 6.25 5.74 -1.78
CA PHE A 64 7.47 6.52 -1.92
C PHE A 64 8.33 6.51 -0.65
N PHE A 65 7.71 6.54 0.53
CA PHE A 65 8.43 6.51 1.80
C PHE A 65 9.06 5.14 2.09
N THR A 66 8.40 4.04 1.71
CA THR A 66 8.87 2.67 1.98
C THR A 66 9.81 2.15 0.90
N MET A 67 9.52 2.45 -0.38
CA MET A 67 10.10 1.81 -1.56
C MET A 67 10.27 0.30 -1.32
N GLN A 68 9.14 -0.38 -1.13
CA GLN A 68 9.13 -1.73 -0.63
C GLN A 68 9.54 -2.76 -1.70
N ARG A 69 10.61 -3.50 -1.43
CA ARG A 69 11.05 -4.66 -2.23
C ARG A 69 10.64 -5.96 -1.54
N LEU A 70 10.04 -6.88 -2.29
CA LEU A 70 9.72 -8.24 -1.83
C LEU A 70 10.69 -9.26 -2.45
N ILE A 71 11.25 -10.12 -1.61
CA ILE A 71 12.15 -11.20 -2.05
C ILE A 71 11.54 -12.53 -1.58
N PRO A 72 11.06 -13.38 -2.50
CA PRO A 72 10.47 -14.67 -2.15
C PRO A 72 11.56 -15.70 -1.83
N VAL A 73 11.62 -16.18 -0.59
CA VAL A 73 12.55 -17.22 -0.13
C VAL A 73 11.77 -18.53 0.07
N PRO A 74 12.37 -19.72 -0.06
CA PRO A 74 11.65 -20.96 0.24
C PRO A 74 10.99 -20.92 1.63
N GLY A 75 9.66 -21.00 1.65
CA GLY A 75 8.85 -20.99 2.88
C GLY A 75 8.57 -19.61 3.49
N ASN A 76 9.12 -18.49 2.98
CA ASN A 76 8.91 -17.15 3.55
C ASN A 76 9.06 -16.02 2.50
N VAL A 77 8.60 -14.81 2.81
CA VAL A 77 8.82 -13.62 1.97
C VAL A 77 9.56 -12.57 2.80
N LEU A 78 10.69 -12.09 2.29
CA LEU A 78 11.46 -11.03 2.91
C LEU A 78 11.01 -9.68 2.38
N TYR A 79 10.83 -8.74 3.30
CA TYR A 79 10.39 -7.37 3.05
C TYR A 79 11.57 -6.43 3.30
N LEU A 80 12.13 -5.85 2.23
CA LEU A 80 13.20 -4.86 2.32
C LEU A 80 12.66 -3.47 1.97
N SER A 81 12.67 -2.56 2.92
CA SER A 81 12.31 -1.16 2.69
C SER A 81 13.57 -0.37 2.33
N LEU A 82 13.57 0.32 1.19
CA LEU A 82 14.73 1.07 0.67
C LEU A 82 14.48 2.59 0.64
N GLY A 83 13.29 3.01 1.03
CA GLY A 83 12.88 4.41 0.94
C GLY A 83 13.41 5.27 2.10
N PRO A 84 13.03 6.56 2.11
CA PRO A 84 13.40 7.53 3.15
C PRO A 84 13.05 7.10 4.58
N CYS A 85 12.08 6.19 4.77
CA CYS A 85 11.71 5.69 6.09
C CYS A 85 12.87 5.02 6.85
N THR A 86 13.86 4.49 6.12
CA THR A 86 15.04 3.77 6.67
C THR A 86 15.92 4.69 7.51
N GLN A 87 15.93 5.99 7.21
CA GLN A 87 16.67 7.00 7.95
C GLN A 87 16.05 7.29 9.34
N ILE A 88 14.80 6.90 9.56
CA ILE A 88 14.07 7.15 10.81
C ILE A 88 14.14 5.91 11.70
N SER A 89 13.57 4.78 11.25
CA SER A 89 13.69 3.48 11.92
C SER A 89 13.05 2.37 11.09
N ALA A 90 13.51 1.13 11.26
CA ALA A 90 12.88 -0.05 10.68
C ALA A 90 11.40 -0.21 11.13
N ARG A 91 11.08 0.20 12.36
CA ARG A 91 9.69 0.17 12.87
C ARG A 91 8.79 1.14 12.12
N PHE A 92 9.30 2.32 11.83
CA PHE A 92 8.57 3.33 11.08
C PHE A 92 8.31 2.88 9.64
N CYS A 93 9.32 2.32 8.96
CA CYS A 93 9.14 1.69 7.64
C CYS A 93 8.04 0.64 7.65
N TYR A 94 8.08 -0.28 8.63
CA TYR A 94 7.08 -1.33 8.75
C TYR A 94 5.66 -0.76 8.94
N LEU A 95 5.49 0.24 9.81
CA LEU A 95 4.18 0.87 10.03
C LEU A 95 3.64 1.56 8.78
N ILE A 96 4.49 2.29 8.04
CA ILE A 96 4.09 2.90 6.77
C ILE A 96 3.74 1.82 5.75
N TYR A 97 4.48 0.72 5.69
CA TYR A 97 4.18 -0.38 4.79
C TYR A 97 2.83 -1.06 5.13
N CYS A 98 2.52 -1.26 6.42
CA CYS A 98 1.21 -1.75 6.84
C CYS A 98 0.09 -0.78 6.46
N LEU A 99 0.33 0.53 6.58
CA LEU A 99 -0.61 1.55 6.12
C LEU A 99 -0.81 1.47 4.59
N GLN A 100 0.26 1.32 3.82
CA GLN A 100 0.23 1.12 2.37
C GLN A 100 -0.64 -0.10 1.99
N LEU A 101 -0.44 -1.24 2.65
CA LEU A 101 -1.26 -2.44 2.43
C LEU A 101 -2.75 -2.19 2.75
N GLY A 102 -3.03 -1.51 3.86
CA GLY A 102 -4.39 -1.11 4.21
C GLY A 102 -5.04 -0.24 3.13
N THR A 103 -4.32 0.77 2.64
CA THR A 103 -4.82 1.66 1.57
C THR A 103 -5.04 0.93 0.25
N GLN A 104 -4.17 -0.01 -0.13
CA GLN A 104 -4.35 -0.88 -1.31
C GLN A 104 -5.62 -1.72 -1.22
N ILE A 105 -5.84 -2.37 -0.07
CA ILE A 105 -7.07 -3.14 0.19
C ILE A 105 -8.31 -2.24 0.10
N TYR A 106 -8.24 -1.03 0.68
CA TYR A 106 -9.35 -0.08 0.58
C TYR A 106 -9.61 0.34 -0.87
N SER A 107 -8.59 0.60 -1.69
CA SER A 107 -8.76 0.94 -3.11
C SER A 107 -9.52 -0.16 -3.87
N LEU A 108 -9.28 -1.45 -3.56
CA LEU A 108 -10.04 -2.56 -4.15
C LEU A 108 -11.52 -2.51 -3.75
N PHE A 109 -11.83 -2.24 -2.48
CA PHE A 109 -13.21 -2.10 -2.02
C PHE A 109 -13.91 -0.86 -2.61
N VAL A 110 -13.18 0.26 -2.75
CA VAL A 110 -13.69 1.47 -3.41
C VAL A 110 -13.97 1.20 -4.89
N MET A 111 -13.08 0.49 -5.58
CA MET A 111 -13.26 0.11 -6.98
C MET A 111 -14.49 -0.80 -7.14
N LEU A 112 -14.61 -1.85 -6.32
CA LEU A 112 -15.78 -2.73 -6.30
C LEU A 112 -17.07 -1.93 -6.03
N SER A 113 -17.05 -1.04 -5.03
CA SER A 113 -18.18 -0.18 -4.71
C SER A 113 -18.55 0.72 -5.89
N SER A 114 -17.58 1.26 -6.61
CA SER A 114 -17.81 2.09 -7.81
C SER A 114 -18.47 1.27 -8.93
N PHE A 115 -18.06 0.02 -9.14
CA PHE A 115 -18.72 -0.88 -10.09
C PHE A 115 -20.17 -1.17 -9.68
N VAL A 116 -20.40 -1.51 -8.41
CA VAL A 116 -21.75 -1.76 -7.87
C VAL A 116 -22.64 -0.53 -8.01
N TYR A 117 -22.13 0.66 -7.69
CA TYR A 117 -22.85 1.93 -7.83
C TYR A 117 -23.25 2.20 -9.29
N ARG A 118 -22.33 1.99 -10.24
CA ARG A 118 -22.61 2.16 -11.68
C ARG A 118 -23.65 1.18 -12.21
N LEU A 119 -23.68 -0.06 -11.71
CA LEU A 119 -24.73 -1.02 -12.05
C LEU A 119 -26.08 -0.68 -11.39
N TRP A 120 -26.04 -0.12 -10.18
CA TRP A 120 -27.23 0.26 -9.42
C TRP A 120 -28.03 1.37 -10.11
N ILE A 121 -27.36 2.44 -10.55
CA ILE A 121 -28.03 3.61 -11.15
C ILE A 121 -28.74 3.28 -12.48
N LEU A 122 -28.35 2.19 -13.15
CA LEU A 122 -29.04 1.71 -14.37
C LEU A 122 -30.42 1.11 -14.08
N HIS A 123 -30.62 0.55 -12.88
CA HIS A 123 -31.84 -0.20 -12.54
C HIS A 123 -32.68 0.48 -11.44
N ARG A 124 -32.10 1.43 -10.70
CA ARG A 124 -32.69 2.04 -9.52
C ARG A 124 -32.37 3.54 -9.47
N PRO A 125 -33.21 4.36 -8.82
CA PRO A 125 -32.91 5.78 -8.63
C PRO A 125 -31.62 5.99 -7.82
N SER A 126 -30.96 7.12 -8.07
CA SER A 126 -29.69 7.48 -7.42
C SER A 126 -29.80 7.42 -5.89
N PRO A 127 -28.90 6.71 -5.19
CA PRO A 127 -28.94 6.65 -3.74
C PRO A 127 -28.59 8.01 -3.14
N SER A 128 -29.15 8.28 -1.96
CA SER A 128 -28.86 9.51 -1.20
C SER A 128 -27.39 9.58 -0.79
N ASN A 129 -26.83 10.80 -0.79
CA ASN A 129 -25.47 11.09 -0.34
C ASN A 129 -25.12 10.47 1.01
N ARG A 130 -26.05 10.47 1.98
CA ARG A 130 -25.82 9.91 3.32
C ARG A 130 -25.59 8.40 3.28
N LYS A 131 -26.34 7.68 2.43
CA LYS A 131 -26.20 6.22 2.28
C LYS A 131 -24.85 5.86 1.67
N VAL A 132 -24.42 6.62 0.66
CA VAL A 132 -23.11 6.41 0.03
C VAL A 132 -21.96 6.78 0.96
N LEU A 133 -22.07 7.89 1.71
CA LEU A 133 -21.07 8.25 2.72
C LEU A 133 -20.91 7.14 3.78
N ILE A 134 -22.02 6.64 4.33
CA ILE A 134 -22.00 5.52 5.28
C ILE A 134 -21.37 4.28 4.63
N GLY A 135 -21.74 3.97 3.38
CA GLY A 135 -21.13 2.87 2.62
C GLY A 135 -19.61 2.99 2.51
N MET A 136 -19.09 4.17 2.16
CA MET A 136 -17.64 4.42 2.03
C MET A 136 -16.89 4.33 3.36
N ILE A 137 -17.54 4.70 4.47
CA ILE A 137 -16.97 4.53 5.82
C ILE A 137 -16.96 3.05 6.19
N LEU A 138 -18.06 2.32 5.94
CA LEU A 138 -18.14 0.89 6.24
C LEU A 138 -17.14 0.07 5.44
N THR A 139 -16.92 0.40 4.16
CA THR A 139 -15.92 -0.28 3.33
C THR A 139 -14.47 0.00 3.76
N SER A 140 -14.24 1.01 4.61
CA SER A 140 -12.91 1.28 5.17
C SER A 140 -12.57 0.39 6.37
N LEU A 141 -13.58 -0.22 7.01
CA LEU A 141 -13.39 -1.03 8.22
C LEU A 141 -12.41 -2.21 8.02
N PRO A 142 -12.46 -3.00 6.93
CA PRO A 142 -11.49 -4.08 6.72
C PRO A 142 -10.06 -3.57 6.60
N ALA A 143 -9.85 -2.45 5.89
CA ALA A 143 -8.53 -1.84 5.72
C ALA A 143 -7.98 -1.30 7.06
N VAL A 144 -8.83 -0.63 7.84
CA VAL A 144 -8.47 -0.16 9.20
C VAL A 144 -8.19 -1.33 10.13
N LEU A 145 -8.97 -2.42 10.04
CA LEU A 145 -8.74 -3.62 10.82
C LEU A 145 -7.38 -4.25 10.47
N VAL A 146 -7.06 -4.41 9.19
CA VAL A 146 -5.75 -4.95 8.76
C VAL A 146 -4.61 -4.06 9.23
N ALA A 147 -4.72 -2.73 9.07
CA ALA A 147 -3.71 -1.79 9.57
C ALA A 147 -3.56 -1.86 11.10
N ALA A 148 -4.67 -1.91 11.85
CA ALA A 148 -4.67 -1.99 13.31
C ALA A 148 -4.10 -3.32 13.83
N LEU A 149 -4.50 -4.44 13.23
CA LEU A 149 -4.00 -5.79 13.55
C LEU A 149 -2.49 -5.91 13.27
N SER A 150 -1.98 -5.17 12.28
CA SER A 150 -0.56 -5.18 11.94
C SER A 150 0.32 -4.43 12.96
N THR A 151 -0.26 -3.59 13.82
CA THR A 151 0.48 -2.89 14.88
C THR A 151 0.70 -3.78 16.12
N LYS A 152 1.85 -3.61 16.79
CA LYS A 152 2.37 -4.48 17.87
C LYS A 152 1.39 -4.79 19.01
N ASN A 153 0.43 -3.89 19.31
CA ASN A 153 -0.45 -4.05 20.47
C ASN A 153 -1.51 -5.16 20.29
N VAL A 154 -1.86 -5.51 19.05
CA VAL A 154 -2.88 -6.53 18.75
C VAL A 154 -2.26 -7.81 18.16
N CYS A 155 -1.26 -7.68 17.29
CA CYS A 155 -0.55 -8.83 16.70
C CYS A 155 0.07 -9.74 17.77
N ASN A 156 0.64 -9.15 18.82
CA ASN A 156 1.27 -9.88 19.94
C ASN A 156 0.28 -10.75 20.76
N ARG A 157 -1.04 -10.50 20.66
CA ARG A 157 -2.07 -11.29 21.35
C ARG A 157 -2.73 -12.39 20.48
N LEU A 158 -2.61 -12.33 19.16
CA LEU A 158 -3.37 -13.19 18.25
C LEU A 158 -2.54 -14.00 17.24
N PHE A 159 -1.36 -13.53 16.84
CA PHE A 159 -0.55 -14.18 15.79
C PHE A 159 0.93 -14.22 16.20
N GLN A 160 1.29 -15.20 17.04
CA GLN A 160 2.63 -15.34 17.60
C GLN A 160 3.69 -15.87 16.61
N GLY A 161 3.37 -16.06 15.32
CA GLY A 161 4.28 -16.78 14.40
C GLY A 161 4.37 -16.33 12.93
N LEU A 162 3.44 -15.54 12.38
CA LEU A 162 3.39 -15.33 10.91
C LEU A 162 3.89 -13.97 10.42
N TYR A 163 3.86 -12.92 11.26
CA TYR A 163 4.20 -11.55 10.85
C TYR A 163 5.42 -10.96 11.58
N THR A 164 5.93 -11.65 12.61
CA THR A 164 7.02 -11.16 13.47
C THR A 164 8.40 -11.21 12.82
N LEU A 165 8.60 -11.99 11.75
CA LEU A 165 9.86 -12.01 10.99
C LEU A 165 10.10 -10.75 10.15
N ALA A 166 9.06 -9.96 9.84
CA ALA A 166 9.23 -8.67 9.16
C ALA A 166 9.91 -7.60 10.04
N GLN A 167 10.05 -7.86 11.35
CA GLN A 167 10.79 -7.06 12.32
C GLN A 167 11.99 -7.83 12.94
N ALA A 168 12.53 -8.81 12.22
CA ALA A 168 13.75 -9.46 12.67
C ALA A 168 14.92 -8.47 12.62
N ASP A 169 15.74 -8.44 13.68
CA ASP A 169 17.02 -7.71 13.68
C ASP A 169 17.84 -8.14 12.46
N ASP A 170 18.60 -7.22 11.87
CA ASP A 170 19.46 -7.46 10.71
C ASP A 170 20.33 -8.72 10.88
N ALA A 171 20.79 -8.99 12.12
CA ALA A 171 21.56 -10.18 12.46
C ALA A 171 20.76 -11.49 12.25
N ILE A 172 19.48 -11.51 12.63
CA ILE A 172 18.58 -12.65 12.47
C ILE A 172 18.22 -12.84 11.01
N VAL A 173 17.94 -11.75 10.28
CA VAL A 173 17.67 -11.81 8.84
C VAL A 173 18.89 -12.35 8.09
N ARG A 174 20.10 -11.90 8.46
CA ARG A 174 21.35 -12.41 7.87
C ARG A 174 21.60 -13.88 8.19
N ASP A 175 21.38 -14.33 9.43
CA ASP A 175 21.52 -15.76 9.79
C ASP A 175 20.48 -16.63 9.05
N PHE A 176 19.23 -16.17 8.95
CA PHE A 176 18.20 -16.84 8.15
C PHE A 176 18.58 -16.92 6.67
N LEU A 177 19.06 -15.81 6.10
CA LEU A 177 19.55 -15.78 4.72
C LEU A 177 20.75 -16.72 4.55
N GLN A 178 21.71 -16.76 5.46
CA GLN A 178 22.85 -17.67 5.36
C GLN A 178 22.44 -19.15 5.36
N ARG A 179 21.34 -19.51 6.04
CA ARG A 179 20.85 -20.89 6.13
C ARG A 179 19.87 -21.29 5.03
N THR A 180 19.12 -20.34 4.48
CA THR A 180 17.96 -20.63 3.62
C THR A 180 18.01 -19.89 2.28
N ALA A 181 19.05 -19.08 2.03
CA ALA A 181 19.19 -18.34 0.77
C ALA A 181 19.29 -19.29 -0.43
N PRO A 182 18.38 -19.17 -1.41
CA PRO A 182 18.60 -19.74 -2.73
C PRO A 182 19.82 -19.09 -3.40
N ALA A 183 20.46 -19.80 -4.33
CA ALA A 183 21.74 -19.42 -4.95
C ALA A 183 21.75 -18.02 -5.61
N TYR A 184 20.60 -17.48 -5.98
CA TYR A 184 20.51 -16.13 -6.56
C TYR A 184 20.65 -15.01 -5.51
N LEU A 185 20.47 -15.30 -4.21
CA LEU A 185 20.68 -14.32 -3.12
C LEU A 185 22.14 -14.21 -2.66
N SER A 186 22.98 -15.18 -3.00
CA SER A 186 24.43 -15.07 -2.76
C SER A 186 25.16 -14.19 -3.78
N GLU A 187 24.46 -13.72 -4.82
CA GLU A 187 25.02 -12.77 -5.79
C GLU A 187 25.24 -11.39 -5.15
N LYS A 188 26.36 -10.75 -5.50
CA LYS A 188 26.66 -9.38 -5.05
C LYS A 188 25.57 -8.45 -5.58
N GLY A 189 24.97 -7.66 -4.69
CA GLY A 189 23.90 -6.72 -5.05
C GLY A 189 22.48 -7.26 -4.91
N ALA A 190 22.29 -8.57 -4.69
CA ALA A 190 20.95 -9.15 -4.52
C ALA A 190 20.24 -8.65 -3.24
N LEU A 191 21.02 -8.41 -2.19
CA LEU A 191 20.57 -7.90 -0.89
C LEU A 191 20.98 -6.44 -0.65
N ALA A 192 21.74 -5.84 -1.57
CA ALA A 192 22.11 -4.44 -1.48
C ALA A 192 21.04 -3.60 -2.17
N GLY A 193 20.42 -2.71 -1.41
CA GLY A 193 19.66 -1.58 -1.89
C GLY A 193 20.02 -0.36 -1.07
#